data_AF-A0A542ANY6-F1
#
_entry.id   AF-A0A542ANY6-F1
#
_cell.length_a   1.000
_cell.length_b   1.000
_cell.length_c   1.000
_cell.angle_alpha   90.00
_cell.angle_beta   90.00
_cell.angle_gamma   90.00
#
_symmetry.space_group_name_H-M   'P 1'
#
loop_
_entity.id
_entity.type
_entity.pdbx_description
1 polymer ?
#
loop_
_entity_poly.entity_id
_entity_poly.type
_entity_poly.pdbx_seq_one_letter_code
_entity_poly.pdbx_strand_id
1 'polypeptide(L)'
;MNFIKHSRLHTVLAGFLAAVILALPLAGCAQTAAVPDSSLRTESSAVTNNPAPQINPSGSAETSGQSAKKTDSAVASGAKTASETKQSQKTTTAAPKTQAASDEQTLKKTSGDALADNGVQFSVPKSFAAQSGYTYVDQREGYNYLPDLASRAVYKQIFESAYKISASTTSEGYYPTQKIVVSGSRLSEAQLRVILLAFLNDNPQVFWLANAYSYAYSNDSTYIQLYSVVSQPNCTAMIQKMNQKVSAVISAMPAGLSELDRELYLFHYIAQNCTYNNAAVSDSSIWQAFSSYGVLIDGTAVCEGYSRAMQLLSSYAGLQCMLLSGQSSGVNHMWNVIKIDGSWYHLDTTWGDSDTEVYNYFNLNDAAIAQSRTIFPSASTLTDDQIDGTVGGEAAKCNLTVPVCTATAANYFRAKAAKVSSSLEDSTVTAALTSAVQSKSSSVSFYIDESVDFETVMAGMTTSSPYELLKCVNAVNSKQAAGSRIDTDNLQYLGDKVNRGITLFLKYK
;
A
#
# COMPACT_ATOMS: atom_id res chain seq x y z
N MET A 1 -39.94 61.76 -35.45
CA MET A 1 -40.63 61.46 -34.18
C MET A 1 -39.58 61.50 -33.06
N ASN A 2 -39.95 62.09 -31.93
CA ASN A 2 -39.09 62.87 -31.03
C ASN A 2 -38.14 62.10 -30.08
N PHE A 3 -37.10 62.85 -29.69
CA PHE A 3 -36.09 62.73 -28.62
C PHE A 3 -36.55 62.23 -27.23
N ILE A 4 -35.61 61.69 -26.41
CA ILE A 4 -35.04 62.29 -25.16
C ILE A 4 -34.09 61.31 -24.40
N LYS A 5 -33.13 61.92 -23.68
CA LYS A 5 -32.00 61.47 -22.82
C LYS A 5 -32.31 60.66 -21.53
N HIS A 6 -31.25 59.97 -21.05
CA HIS A 6 -30.82 59.60 -19.67
C HIS A 6 -31.74 58.72 -18.77
N SER A 7 -31.20 57.61 -18.25
CA SER A 7 -30.60 57.55 -16.88
C SER A 7 -30.03 56.15 -16.56
N ARG A 8 -29.14 56.12 -15.56
CA ARG A 8 -28.42 54.96 -15.03
C ARG A 8 -29.36 54.00 -14.30
N LEU A 9 -29.14 52.69 -14.41
CA LEU A 9 -29.49 51.73 -13.36
C LEU A 9 -28.31 50.76 -13.19
N HIS A 10 -27.62 50.88 -12.05
CA HIS A 10 -26.74 49.84 -11.56
C HIS A 10 -27.63 48.70 -11.06
N THR A 11 -27.53 47.53 -11.68
CA THR A 11 -28.01 46.29 -11.08
C THR A 11 -26.80 45.44 -10.80
N VAL A 12 -26.47 45.37 -9.51
CA VAL A 12 -25.50 44.44 -8.94
C VAL A 12 -25.97 43.02 -9.26
N LEU A 13 -25.28 42.32 -10.17
CA LEU A 13 -25.34 40.86 -10.22
C LEU A 13 -24.09 40.34 -9.52
N ALA A 14 -24.34 39.76 -8.35
CA ALA A 14 -23.36 39.19 -7.47
C ALA A 14 -22.65 37.97 -8.10
N GLY A 15 -21.32 38.02 -8.04
CA GLY A 15 -20.43 36.95 -7.61
C GLY A 15 -20.69 35.53 -8.13
N PHE A 16 -19.86 35.13 -9.10
CA PHE A 16 -19.55 33.73 -9.37
C PHE A 16 -19.01 33.04 -8.10
N LEU A 17 -19.61 31.91 -7.72
CA LEU A 17 -19.25 31.06 -6.58
C LEU A 17 -18.34 29.91 -7.04
N ALA A 18 -17.14 29.78 -6.46
CA ALA A 18 -16.30 28.59 -6.63
C ALA A 18 -16.39 27.72 -5.36
N ALA A 19 -16.97 26.53 -5.49
CA ALA A 19 -16.81 25.46 -4.51
C ALA A 19 -15.53 24.68 -4.87
N VAL A 20 -14.59 24.53 -3.94
CA VAL A 20 -13.40 23.71 -4.19
C VAL A 20 -13.76 22.26 -3.87
N ILE A 21 -14.05 21.48 -4.91
CA ILE A 21 -14.09 20.02 -4.83
C ILE A 21 -12.65 19.57 -5.02
N LEU A 22 -12.04 19.04 -3.97
CA LEU A 22 -10.67 18.52 -4.04
C LEU A 22 -10.74 17.01 -4.23
N ALA A 23 -10.30 16.57 -5.40
CA ALA A 23 -9.88 15.19 -5.57
C ALA A 23 -8.52 15.05 -4.88
N LEU A 24 -8.43 14.16 -3.90
CA LEU A 24 -7.13 13.73 -3.43
C LEU A 24 -6.47 12.97 -4.60
N PRO A 25 -5.17 13.16 -4.86
CA PRO A 25 -4.51 12.33 -5.85
C PRO A 25 -4.71 10.87 -5.44
N LEU A 26 -5.22 10.06 -6.37
CA LEU A 26 -5.04 8.63 -6.26
C LEU A 26 -3.54 8.44 -6.02
N ALA A 27 -3.14 7.73 -4.97
CA ALA A 27 -1.85 7.07 -4.99
C ALA A 27 -1.94 5.92 -6.01
N GLY A 28 -2.27 6.25 -7.26
CA GLY A 28 -2.14 5.37 -8.39
C GLY A 28 -0.66 5.13 -8.59
N CYS A 29 -0.33 3.88 -8.91
CA CYS A 29 0.97 3.47 -9.41
C CYS A 29 1.29 4.24 -10.70
N ALA A 30 1.62 5.53 -10.64
CA ALA A 30 1.87 6.31 -11.84
C ALA A 30 3.08 5.74 -12.60
N GLN A 31 2.87 5.34 -13.86
CA GLN A 31 3.92 4.92 -14.78
C GLN A 31 4.57 6.12 -15.45
N THR A 32 5.90 6.15 -15.42
CA THR A 32 6.71 6.66 -16.53
C THR A 32 7.89 5.70 -16.77
N ALA A 33 8.04 5.26 -18.01
CA ALA A 33 9.09 4.42 -18.58
C ALA A 33 9.08 2.94 -18.17
N ALA A 34 9.34 2.08 -19.15
CA ALA A 34 9.47 0.63 -19.00
C ALA A 34 10.29 0.29 -17.76
N VAL A 35 9.71 -0.51 -16.86
CA VAL A 35 10.35 -1.03 -15.66
C VAL A 35 11.68 -1.67 -16.07
N PRO A 36 12.85 -1.12 -15.71
CA PRO A 36 14.06 -1.90 -15.71
C PRO A 36 13.90 -2.89 -14.56
N ASP A 37 13.87 -4.16 -14.92
CA ASP A 37 14.10 -5.28 -14.02
C ASP A 37 15.41 -5.01 -13.24
N SER A 38 15.30 -4.56 -11.97
CA SER A 38 16.30 -4.69 -10.89
C SER A 38 16.10 -3.65 -9.78
N SER A 39 15.47 -4.06 -8.67
CA SER A 39 15.82 -3.54 -7.32
C SER A 39 15.36 -4.49 -6.21
N LEU A 40 15.72 -5.75 -6.43
CA LEU A 40 16.10 -6.85 -5.54
C LEU A 40 16.37 -7.91 -6.60
N ARG A 41 17.62 -8.33 -6.83
CA ARG A 41 17.84 -9.48 -7.70
C ARG A 41 17.30 -10.72 -6.98
N THR A 42 16.00 -10.92 -7.07
CA THR A 42 15.38 -12.22 -6.98
C THR A 42 15.83 -12.97 -8.22
N GLU A 43 17.01 -13.57 -8.15
CA GLU A 43 17.53 -14.40 -9.25
C GLU A 43 16.68 -15.67 -9.29
N SER A 44 15.63 -15.64 -10.13
CA SER A 44 14.99 -16.88 -10.58
C SER A 44 15.93 -17.55 -11.55
N SER A 45 16.46 -18.70 -11.18
CA SER A 45 17.46 -19.40 -11.97
C SER A 45 17.10 -20.87 -12.11
N ALA A 46 17.45 -21.44 -13.26
CA ALA A 46 17.35 -22.88 -13.48
C ALA A 46 18.53 -23.59 -12.81
N VAL A 47 18.26 -24.74 -12.21
CA VAL A 47 19.32 -25.64 -11.72
C VAL A 47 19.94 -26.32 -12.95
N THR A 48 21.19 -26.01 -13.31
CA THR A 48 21.85 -26.56 -14.52
C THR A 48 23.08 -27.40 -14.17
N ASN A 49 23.29 -28.49 -14.92
CA ASN A 49 24.34 -29.48 -14.69
C ASN A 49 25.63 -29.26 -15.49
N ASN A 50 25.85 -28.09 -16.10
CA ASN A 50 26.96 -27.95 -17.03
C ASN A 50 28.31 -27.77 -16.31
N PRO A 51 29.33 -28.62 -16.60
CA PRO A 51 30.69 -28.34 -16.17
C PRO A 51 31.21 -27.08 -16.86
N ALA A 52 32.03 -26.31 -16.12
CA ALA A 52 32.58 -25.02 -16.55
C ALA A 52 33.12 -25.04 -18.01
N PRO A 53 32.92 -23.99 -18.81
CA PRO A 53 33.52 -23.92 -20.14
C PRO A 53 35.03 -23.86 -20.00
N GLN A 54 35.73 -24.78 -20.68
CA GLN A 54 37.17 -24.73 -20.80
C GLN A 54 37.60 -23.45 -21.53
N ILE A 55 38.42 -22.65 -20.85
CA ILE A 55 39.21 -21.60 -21.47
C ILE A 55 40.26 -22.31 -22.36
N ASN A 56 40.31 -21.96 -23.64
CA ASN A 56 41.56 -22.02 -24.39
C ASN A 56 41.60 -21.03 -25.56
N PRO A 57 42.81 -20.59 -25.98
CA PRO A 57 43.05 -19.28 -26.54
C PRO A 57 43.42 -19.30 -28.03
N SER A 58 42.96 -18.29 -28.77
CA SER A 58 43.51 -17.82 -30.06
C SER A 58 42.66 -16.61 -30.45
N GLY A 59 43.15 -15.42 -30.78
CA GLY A 59 44.37 -15.07 -31.48
C GLY A 59 43.96 -14.31 -32.76
N SER A 60 44.62 -13.18 -33.02
CA SER A 60 44.48 -12.20 -34.13
C SER A 60 43.30 -11.22 -34.00
N ALA A 61 43.50 -9.92 -33.70
CA ALA A 61 44.32 -8.86 -34.31
C ALA A 61 43.61 -8.18 -35.51
N GLU A 62 43.34 -6.88 -35.35
CA GLU A 62 43.51 -5.75 -36.30
C GLU A 62 42.68 -4.56 -35.76
N THR A 63 43.32 -3.61 -35.06
CA THR A 63 43.91 -2.35 -35.56
C THR A 63 42.94 -1.31 -36.11
N SER A 64 42.86 -0.21 -35.35
CA SER A 64 42.78 1.22 -35.73
C SER A 64 41.73 1.91 -34.84
N GLY A 65 41.94 3.06 -34.23
CA GLY A 65 43.01 4.02 -34.24
C GLY A 65 42.59 5.17 -33.31
N GLN A 66 43.58 5.68 -32.56
CA GLN A 66 43.75 7.06 -32.05
C GLN A 66 42.57 8.04 -32.27
N SER A 67 42.17 8.88 -31.31
CA SER A 67 43.05 9.82 -30.62
C SER A 67 42.37 10.43 -29.39
N ALA A 68 43.18 10.67 -28.36
CA ALA A 68 42.90 11.50 -27.21
C ALA A 68 42.72 12.99 -27.58
N LYS A 69 41.98 13.73 -26.74
CA LYS A 69 42.46 15.02 -26.22
C LYS A 69 41.76 15.39 -24.91
N LYS A 70 42.57 15.45 -23.85
CA LYS A 70 42.37 16.24 -22.63
C LYS A 70 42.23 17.73 -22.99
N THR A 71 41.52 18.48 -22.15
CA THR A 71 42.09 19.69 -21.51
C THR A 71 41.29 20.06 -20.27
N ASP A 72 42.04 20.28 -19.18
CA ASP A 72 41.65 20.84 -17.90
C ASP A 72 41.19 22.31 -18.00
N SER A 73 40.42 22.80 -17.02
CA SER A 73 40.89 23.86 -16.10
C SER A 73 39.79 24.35 -15.15
N ALA A 74 40.20 24.54 -13.90
CA ALA A 74 39.48 25.19 -12.81
C ALA A 74 39.66 26.74 -12.86
N VAL A 75 38.90 27.46 -12.03
CA VAL A 75 39.36 28.45 -11.01
C VAL A 75 38.28 29.53 -10.68
N ALA A 76 37.85 29.48 -9.41
CA ALA A 76 37.70 30.53 -8.37
C ALA A 76 37.03 31.91 -8.57
N SER A 77 36.15 32.19 -7.58
CA SER A 77 36.09 33.37 -6.67
C SER A 77 35.58 34.74 -7.14
N GLY A 78 34.82 35.39 -6.25
CA GLY A 78 34.64 36.85 -6.27
C GLY A 78 33.42 37.37 -5.51
N ALA A 79 33.59 37.71 -4.22
CA ALA A 79 32.66 38.55 -3.47
C ALA A 79 32.88 40.03 -3.81
N LYS A 80 31.83 40.87 -3.75
CA LYS A 80 31.92 42.27 -3.29
C LYS A 80 30.54 42.93 -3.07
N THR A 81 30.45 43.56 -1.91
CA THR A 81 29.47 44.52 -1.38
C THR A 81 29.57 45.89 -2.08
N ALA A 82 28.45 46.61 -2.19
CA ALA A 82 28.39 48.07 -2.01
C ALA A 82 26.93 48.56 -1.85
N SER A 83 26.78 49.54 -0.96
CA SER A 83 25.59 50.25 -0.52
C SER A 83 25.56 51.65 -1.16
N GLU A 84 24.39 52.23 -1.41
CA GLU A 84 24.09 53.68 -1.32
C GLU A 84 22.56 53.90 -1.52
N THR A 85 21.77 54.29 -0.51
CA THR A 85 21.48 55.62 0.10
C THR A 85 20.20 56.29 -0.44
N LYS A 86 19.16 56.23 0.42
CA LYS A 86 18.03 57.15 0.70
C LYS A 86 17.58 58.21 -0.33
N GLN A 87 16.27 58.23 -0.55
CA GLN A 87 15.48 59.47 -0.35
C GLN A 87 14.11 59.17 0.27
N SER A 88 13.80 59.89 1.35
CA SER A 88 12.55 59.86 2.10
C SER A 88 11.47 60.69 1.43
N GLN A 89 10.24 60.20 1.43
CA GLN A 89 9.06 61.06 1.57
C GLN A 89 8.07 60.42 2.54
N LYS A 90 7.78 61.19 3.59
CA LYS A 90 6.90 60.88 4.70
C LYS A 90 5.58 61.57 4.41
N THR A 91 4.53 60.80 4.16
CA THR A 91 3.16 61.32 4.09
C THR A 91 2.30 60.51 5.05
N THR A 92 1.94 61.14 6.16
CA THR A 92 1.01 60.65 7.17
C THR A 92 -0.43 60.77 6.67
N THR A 93 -1.16 59.66 6.62
CA THR A 93 -2.64 59.69 6.62
C THR A 93 -3.21 58.37 7.13
N ALA A 94 -3.94 58.49 8.24
CA ALA A 94 -5.08 57.70 8.71
C ALA A 94 -5.04 56.16 8.64
N ALA A 95 -5.14 55.54 9.82
CA ALA A 95 -5.48 54.13 9.98
C ALA A 95 -6.89 53.83 9.44
N PRO A 96 -7.06 52.82 8.56
CA PRO A 96 -8.36 52.23 8.29
C PRO A 96 -8.59 51.07 9.27
N LYS A 97 -9.74 51.10 9.96
CA LYS A 97 -10.29 49.96 10.69
C LYS A 97 -10.44 48.80 9.71
N THR A 98 -9.71 47.71 9.91
CA THR A 98 -9.89 46.48 9.17
C THR A 98 -11.23 45.87 9.58
N GLN A 99 -12.25 46.05 8.74
CA GLN A 99 -13.45 45.22 8.75
C GLN A 99 -13.01 43.78 8.52
N ALA A 100 -13.38 42.88 9.44
CA ALA A 100 -13.18 41.45 9.29
C ALA A 100 -13.83 41.00 7.97
N ALA A 101 -13.01 40.54 7.03
CA ALA A 101 -13.50 39.85 5.86
C ALA A 101 -14.09 38.53 6.34
N SER A 102 -15.40 38.35 6.13
CA SER A 102 -16.05 37.06 6.33
C SER A 102 -15.55 36.12 5.24
N ASP A 103 -14.68 35.18 5.60
CA ASP A 103 -14.31 34.02 4.78
C ASP A 103 -15.51 33.08 4.64
N GLU A 104 -16.57 33.53 3.98
CA GLU A 104 -17.71 32.71 3.58
C GLU A 104 -17.39 32.07 2.23
N GLN A 105 -16.78 30.89 2.29
CA GLN A 105 -16.88 29.92 1.21
C GLN A 105 -18.29 29.30 1.32
N THR A 106 -19.20 29.67 0.44
CA THR A 106 -20.63 29.40 0.64
C THR A 106 -20.95 27.92 0.38
N LEU A 107 -21.62 27.31 1.37
CA LEU A 107 -22.22 25.99 1.28
C LEU A 107 -23.03 25.84 -0.02
N LYS A 108 -22.69 24.87 -0.88
CA LYS A 108 -23.74 24.22 -1.67
C LYS A 108 -24.63 23.48 -0.66
N LYS A 109 -25.75 24.10 -0.30
CA LYS A 109 -26.85 23.40 0.35
C LYS A 109 -27.31 22.35 -0.67
N THR A 110 -27.01 21.08 -0.42
CA THR A 110 -27.82 20.00 -0.97
C THR A 110 -29.25 20.31 -0.54
N SER A 111 -30.08 20.59 -1.52
CA SER A 111 -31.41 21.13 -1.34
C SER A 111 -32.32 20.06 -0.75
N GLY A 112 -32.27 19.85 0.57
CA GLY A 112 -33.19 18.93 1.25
C GLY A 112 -33.24 17.53 0.62
N ASP A 113 -32.11 17.03 0.10
CA ASP A 113 -32.06 15.72 -0.52
C ASP A 113 -32.48 14.69 0.53
N ALA A 114 -33.45 13.85 0.18
CA ALA A 114 -33.84 12.72 1.01
C ALA A 114 -32.60 11.82 1.21
N LEU A 115 -31.94 11.97 2.35
CA LEU A 115 -30.85 11.09 2.74
C LEU A 115 -31.45 9.69 2.89
N ALA A 116 -30.98 8.76 2.06
CA ALA A 116 -31.25 7.36 2.27
C ALA A 116 -30.23 6.86 3.30
N ASP A 117 -30.71 6.37 4.43
CA ASP A 117 -29.88 5.53 5.29
C ASP A 117 -29.57 4.25 4.51
N ASN A 118 -28.30 3.85 4.44
CA ASN A 118 -27.92 2.60 3.81
C ASN A 118 -28.64 1.39 4.42
N GLY A 119 -29.23 1.51 5.61
CA GLY A 119 -30.12 0.52 6.25
C GLY A 119 -29.43 -0.79 6.63
N VAL A 120 -28.18 -0.98 6.17
CA VAL A 120 -27.30 -2.11 6.41
C VAL A 120 -25.89 -1.53 6.54
N GLN A 121 -25.41 -1.46 7.78
CA GLN A 121 -24.00 -1.18 8.04
C GLN A 121 -23.18 -2.46 7.80
N PHE A 122 -21.88 -2.29 7.56
CA PHE A 122 -20.97 -3.45 7.62
C PHE A 122 -21.06 -4.01 9.04
N SER A 123 -21.42 -5.28 9.14
CA SER A 123 -22.02 -5.81 10.36
C SER A 123 -21.57 -7.23 10.65
N VAL A 124 -20.45 -7.68 10.08
CA VAL A 124 -19.85 -8.96 10.48
C VAL A 124 -19.61 -8.92 11.98
N PRO A 125 -20.34 -9.74 12.76
CA PRO A 125 -20.23 -9.78 14.20
C PRO A 125 -18.79 -10.00 14.65
N LYS A 126 -18.30 -9.18 15.58
CA LYS A 126 -17.03 -9.40 16.25
C LYS A 126 -16.99 -10.76 16.99
N SER A 127 -18.16 -11.34 17.30
CA SER A 127 -18.30 -12.67 17.89
C SER A 127 -17.82 -13.80 16.99
N PHE A 128 -17.73 -13.62 15.67
CA PHE A 128 -17.15 -14.64 14.78
C PHE A 128 -15.67 -14.88 15.09
N ALA A 129 -14.91 -13.83 15.38
CA ALA A 129 -13.53 -13.99 15.86
C ALA A 129 -13.49 -14.86 17.12
N ALA A 130 -14.41 -14.60 18.07
CA ALA A 130 -14.50 -15.35 19.32
C ALA A 130 -14.87 -16.83 19.11
N GLN A 131 -15.70 -17.14 18.10
CA GLN A 131 -16.02 -18.53 17.73
C GLN A 131 -14.79 -19.29 17.21
N SER A 132 -13.88 -18.61 16.51
CA SER A 132 -12.59 -19.18 16.10
C SER A 132 -11.56 -19.25 17.24
N GLY A 133 -11.92 -18.80 18.45
CA GLY A 133 -11.04 -18.73 19.61
C GLY A 133 -10.12 -17.51 19.62
N TYR A 134 -10.32 -16.54 18.72
CA TYR A 134 -9.50 -15.34 18.58
C TYR A 134 -10.25 -14.09 19.08
N THR A 135 -9.51 -13.09 19.56
CA THR A 135 -10.12 -11.82 19.96
C THR A 135 -10.06 -10.84 18.81
N TYR A 136 -11.21 -10.32 18.38
CA TYR A 136 -11.27 -9.27 17.34
C TYR A 136 -10.39 -8.07 17.73
N VAL A 137 -9.64 -7.53 16.76
CA VAL A 137 -8.78 -6.36 16.94
C VAL A 137 -9.34 -5.19 16.12
N ASP A 138 -9.67 -4.09 16.80
CA ASP A 138 -9.99 -2.83 16.16
C ASP A 138 -8.67 -2.16 15.68
N GLN A 139 -8.52 -1.94 14.37
CA GLN A 139 -7.38 -1.19 13.81
C GLN A 139 -7.63 0.31 14.08
N ARG A 140 -6.98 0.87 15.11
CA ARG A 140 -7.25 2.22 15.63
C ARG A 140 -6.04 3.13 15.63
N GLU A 141 -4.97 2.76 14.95
CA GLU A 141 -3.71 3.51 14.99
C GLU A 141 -3.87 4.90 14.36
N GLY A 142 -4.67 5.04 13.30
CA GLY A 142 -5.03 6.34 12.74
C GLY A 142 -5.81 7.20 13.74
N TYR A 143 -6.86 6.66 14.36
CA TYR A 143 -7.63 7.34 15.40
C TYR A 143 -6.77 7.75 16.60
N ASN A 144 -5.82 6.88 17.00
CA ASN A 144 -4.92 7.11 18.12
C ASN A 144 -3.88 8.19 17.81
N TYR A 145 -3.49 8.33 16.54
CA TYR A 145 -2.60 9.39 16.07
C TYR A 145 -3.23 10.80 16.15
N LEU A 146 -4.55 10.92 16.02
CA LEU A 146 -5.22 12.23 16.03
C LEU A 146 -5.00 12.95 17.38
N PRO A 147 -4.44 14.18 17.37
CA PRO A 147 -3.90 14.79 18.58
C PRO A 147 -4.98 15.37 19.51
N ASP A 148 -6.14 15.76 18.98
CA ASP A 148 -7.16 16.51 19.70
C ASP A 148 -8.56 15.88 19.62
N LEU A 149 -9.44 16.32 20.53
CA LEU A 149 -10.82 15.81 20.65
C LEU A 149 -11.69 16.17 19.44
N ALA A 150 -11.46 17.32 18.80
CA ALA A 150 -12.26 17.75 17.64
C ALA A 150 -11.95 16.85 16.44
N SER A 151 -10.68 16.61 16.14
CA SER A 151 -10.22 15.67 15.10
C SER A 151 -10.80 14.27 15.30
N ARG A 152 -10.74 13.74 16.53
CA ARG A 152 -11.32 12.43 16.88
C ARG A 152 -12.85 12.40 16.79
N ALA A 153 -13.53 13.51 17.08
CA ALA A 153 -14.96 13.62 16.91
C ALA A 153 -15.36 13.65 15.43
N VAL A 154 -14.59 14.34 14.57
CA VAL A 154 -14.81 14.31 13.11
C VAL A 154 -14.59 12.91 12.56
N TYR A 155 -13.51 12.22 12.95
CA TYR A 155 -13.27 10.82 12.57
C TYR A 155 -14.51 9.95 12.83
N LYS A 156 -15.14 10.07 14.01
CA LYS A 156 -16.33 9.30 14.36
C LYS A 156 -17.54 9.68 13.51
N GLN A 157 -17.73 10.99 13.29
CA GLN A 157 -18.81 11.49 12.43
C GLN A 157 -18.66 11.07 10.97
N ILE A 158 -17.43 10.91 10.47
CA ILE A 158 -17.17 10.35 9.13
C ILE A 158 -17.74 8.94 9.03
N PHE A 159 -17.54 8.10 10.05
CA PHE A 159 -18.10 6.75 10.07
C PHE A 159 -19.63 6.77 9.91
N GLU A 160 -20.33 7.58 10.68
CA GLU A 160 -21.79 7.70 10.61
C GLU A 160 -22.28 8.31 9.29
N SER A 161 -21.55 9.32 8.80
CA SER A 161 -21.84 10.03 7.55
C SER A 161 -21.73 9.11 6.34
N ALA A 162 -20.71 8.25 6.30
CA ALA A 162 -20.43 7.34 5.19
C ALA A 162 -21.61 6.42 4.84
N TYR A 163 -22.47 6.09 5.83
CA TYR A 163 -23.64 5.24 5.65
C TYR A 163 -24.94 5.98 5.30
N LYS A 164 -24.91 7.30 5.15
CA LYS A 164 -26.09 8.11 4.83
C LYS A 164 -25.86 8.79 3.49
N ILE A 165 -26.26 8.13 2.41
CA ILE A 165 -25.94 8.54 1.03
C ILE A 165 -27.17 9.18 0.39
N SER A 166 -26.98 10.31 -0.29
CA SER A 166 -28.04 10.98 -1.05
C SER A 166 -28.52 10.11 -2.22
N ALA A 167 -29.81 10.18 -2.53
CA ALA A 167 -30.37 9.55 -3.73
C ALA A 167 -29.92 10.26 -5.03
N SER A 168 -29.52 11.52 -4.95
CA SER A 168 -29.12 12.36 -6.07
C SER A 168 -27.60 12.46 -6.20
N THR A 169 -27.10 12.54 -7.42
CA THR A 169 -25.68 12.76 -7.70
C THR A 169 -25.34 14.23 -7.84
N THR A 170 -24.06 14.56 -7.68
CA THR A 170 -23.49 15.83 -8.14
C THR A 170 -23.37 15.85 -9.67
N SER A 171 -22.97 16.99 -10.24
CA SER A 171 -22.64 17.14 -11.66
C SER A 171 -21.52 16.21 -12.13
N GLU A 172 -20.64 15.81 -11.21
CA GLU A 172 -19.51 14.91 -11.41
C GLU A 172 -19.88 13.43 -11.22
N GLY A 173 -21.16 13.12 -10.91
CA GLY A 173 -21.66 11.76 -10.79
C GLY A 173 -21.47 11.11 -9.41
N TYR A 174 -20.97 11.83 -8.41
CA TYR A 174 -20.83 11.31 -7.04
C TYR A 174 -22.08 11.50 -6.21
N TYR A 175 -22.31 10.63 -5.22
CA TYR A 175 -23.45 10.74 -4.30
C TYR A 175 -23.03 11.40 -2.98
N PRO A 176 -23.48 12.62 -2.63
CA PRO A 176 -23.15 13.25 -1.36
C PRO A 176 -23.58 12.39 -0.16
N THR A 177 -22.71 12.28 0.84
CA THR A 177 -23.03 11.69 2.15
C THR A 177 -23.73 12.69 3.08
N GLN A 178 -24.15 12.28 4.29
CA GLN A 178 -24.63 13.23 5.28
C GLN A 178 -23.53 14.25 5.63
N LYS A 179 -23.86 15.54 5.53
CA LYS A 179 -22.95 16.62 5.90
C LYS A 179 -22.54 16.56 7.37
N ILE A 180 -21.25 16.74 7.62
CA ILE A 180 -20.66 16.82 8.96
C ILE A 180 -20.52 18.29 9.34
N VAL A 181 -20.87 18.64 10.58
CA VAL A 181 -20.78 20.02 11.09
C VAL A 181 -19.96 20.03 12.38
N VAL A 182 -18.85 20.74 12.36
CA VAL A 182 -17.96 20.95 13.51
C VAL A 182 -18.21 22.35 14.04
N SER A 183 -19.05 22.48 15.06
CA SER A 183 -19.42 23.78 15.61
C SER A 183 -18.30 24.36 16.49
N GLY A 184 -18.04 25.66 16.35
CA GLY A 184 -17.07 26.37 17.20
C GLY A 184 -15.61 25.98 16.96
N SER A 185 -15.30 25.40 15.80
CA SER A 185 -13.93 25.08 15.38
C SER A 185 -13.77 25.26 13.87
N ARG A 186 -12.75 26.04 13.46
CA ARG A 186 -12.25 26.10 12.08
C ARG A 186 -11.07 25.13 11.93
N LEU A 187 -11.32 23.98 11.31
CA LEU A 187 -10.27 23.00 11.01
C LEU A 187 -9.54 23.37 9.73
N SER A 188 -8.21 23.38 9.72
CA SER A 188 -7.42 23.60 8.50
C SER A 188 -7.58 22.44 7.52
N GLU A 189 -7.28 22.67 6.25
CA GLU A 189 -7.32 21.59 5.25
C GLU A 189 -6.32 20.47 5.58
N ALA A 190 -5.12 20.82 6.05
CA ALA A 190 -4.14 19.86 6.51
C ALA A 190 -4.68 18.96 7.63
N GLN A 191 -5.37 19.55 8.62
CA GLN A 191 -6.06 18.79 9.66
C GLN A 191 -7.13 17.85 9.08
N LEU A 192 -7.96 18.33 8.14
CA LEU A 192 -8.97 17.50 7.49
C LEU A 192 -8.35 16.32 6.72
N ARG A 193 -7.26 16.55 5.99
CA ARG A 193 -6.54 15.50 5.26
C ARG A 193 -5.98 14.43 6.19
N VAL A 194 -5.40 14.82 7.33
CA VAL A 194 -4.92 13.89 8.37
C VAL A 194 -6.07 13.09 8.97
N ILE A 195 -7.22 13.73 9.26
CA ILE A 195 -8.42 13.04 9.77
C ILE A 195 -8.96 12.03 8.74
N LEU A 196 -9.04 12.41 7.47
CA LEU A 196 -9.50 11.53 6.39
C LEU A 196 -8.55 10.36 6.17
N LEU A 197 -7.24 10.61 6.17
CA LEU A 197 -6.23 9.55 6.09
C LEU A 197 -6.36 8.57 7.26
N ALA A 198 -6.56 9.09 8.48
CA ALA A 198 -6.78 8.25 9.68
C ALA A 198 -8.02 7.38 9.52
N PHE A 199 -9.13 7.97 9.08
CA PHE A 199 -10.36 7.24 8.85
C PHE A 199 -10.22 6.16 7.78
N LEU A 200 -9.69 6.52 6.61
CA LEU A 200 -9.56 5.58 5.50
C LEU A 200 -8.58 4.44 5.82
N ASN A 201 -7.52 4.69 6.59
CA ASN A 201 -6.57 3.65 6.97
C ASN A 201 -7.07 2.70 8.06
N ASP A 202 -7.96 3.16 8.95
CA ASP A 202 -8.51 2.34 10.04
C ASP A 202 -9.78 1.57 9.62
N ASN A 203 -10.45 1.97 8.53
CA ASN A 203 -11.76 1.44 8.14
C ASN A 203 -11.79 0.85 6.72
N PRO A 204 -10.98 -0.19 6.41
CA PRO A 204 -10.97 -0.82 5.08
C PRO A 204 -12.33 -1.39 4.65
N GLN A 205 -13.25 -1.65 5.58
CA GLN A 205 -14.63 -2.06 5.31
C GLN A 205 -15.50 -0.95 4.69
N VAL A 206 -15.07 0.32 4.75
CA VAL A 206 -15.76 1.47 4.15
C VAL A 206 -15.13 1.77 2.79
N PHE A 207 -15.47 0.97 1.77
CA PHE A 207 -14.81 0.98 0.46
C PHE A 207 -15.47 1.88 -0.59
N TRP A 208 -16.66 2.42 -0.35
CA TRP A 208 -17.44 3.18 -1.34
C TRP A 208 -17.22 4.69 -1.29
N LEU A 209 -16.43 5.21 -0.34
CA LEU A 209 -16.14 6.64 -0.29
C LEU A 209 -15.27 7.02 -1.49
N ALA A 210 -15.67 8.07 -2.19
CA ALA A 210 -14.88 8.68 -3.24
C ALA A 210 -13.62 9.30 -2.62
N ASN A 211 -12.55 9.34 -3.41
CA ASN A 211 -11.33 10.08 -3.07
C ASN A 211 -11.51 11.59 -3.30
N ALA A 212 -12.64 12.13 -2.85
CA ALA A 212 -13.05 13.50 -3.05
C ALA A 212 -13.83 13.99 -1.83
N TYR A 213 -13.60 15.24 -1.46
CA TYR A 213 -14.34 15.91 -0.40
C TYR A 213 -14.47 17.40 -0.69
N SER A 214 -15.41 18.05 -0.01
CA SER A 214 -15.45 19.51 0.07
C SER A 214 -15.62 19.95 1.51
N TYR A 215 -15.15 21.16 1.81
CA TYR A 215 -15.35 21.80 3.09
C TYR A 215 -15.66 23.27 2.92
N ALA A 216 -16.25 23.87 3.96
CA ALA A 216 -16.62 25.27 3.99
C ALA A 216 -16.63 25.78 5.43
N TYR A 217 -16.49 27.09 5.60
CA TYR A 217 -16.60 27.73 6.89
C TYR A 217 -17.80 28.67 6.94
N SER A 218 -18.53 28.63 8.06
CA SER A 218 -19.57 29.63 8.37
C SER A 218 -19.77 29.70 9.87
N ASN A 219 -19.90 30.91 10.44
CA ASN A 219 -20.13 31.15 11.87
C ASN A 219 -19.24 30.30 12.80
N ASP A 220 -17.91 30.41 12.64
CA ASP A 220 -16.89 29.65 13.37
C ASP A 220 -17.04 28.12 13.33
N SER A 221 -17.80 27.61 12.37
CA SER A 221 -18.03 26.19 12.18
C SER A 221 -17.39 25.70 10.88
N THR A 222 -16.86 24.48 10.92
CA THR A 222 -16.39 23.77 9.72
C THR A 222 -17.49 22.84 9.25
N TYR A 223 -17.83 22.92 7.97
CA TYR A 223 -18.75 22.02 7.30
C TYR A 223 -17.96 21.12 6.37
N ILE A 224 -18.19 19.81 6.43
CA ILE A 224 -17.46 18.82 5.65
C ILE A 224 -18.48 17.97 4.89
N GLN A 225 -18.21 17.73 3.61
CA GLN A 225 -19.03 16.92 2.73
C GLN A 225 -18.14 15.86 2.07
N LEU A 226 -18.44 14.59 2.34
CA LEU A 226 -17.85 13.45 1.64
C LEU A 226 -18.80 12.94 0.57
N TYR A 227 -18.29 12.10 -0.32
CA TYR A 227 -19.07 11.55 -1.41
C TYR A 227 -18.88 10.05 -1.53
N SER A 228 -19.89 9.36 -2.04
CA SER A 228 -19.86 7.95 -2.40
C SER A 228 -19.74 7.80 -3.92
N VAL A 229 -18.98 6.81 -4.38
CA VAL A 229 -18.88 6.42 -5.81
C VAL A 229 -20.05 5.54 -6.26
N VAL A 230 -20.88 5.08 -5.33
CA VAL A 230 -22.07 4.27 -5.61
C VAL A 230 -23.31 4.83 -4.92
N SER A 231 -24.48 4.56 -5.50
CA SER A 231 -25.77 4.88 -4.89
C SER A 231 -26.00 4.09 -3.60
N GLN A 232 -26.92 4.55 -2.77
CA GLN A 232 -27.28 3.85 -1.53
C GLN A 232 -27.69 2.38 -1.76
N PRO A 233 -28.62 2.03 -2.69
CA PRO A 233 -29.03 0.63 -2.86
C PRO A 233 -27.88 -0.27 -3.30
N ASN A 234 -26.98 0.24 -4.16
CA ASN A 234 -25.81 -0.50 -4.60
C ASN A 234 -24.81 -0.69 -3.45
N CYS A 235 -24.57 0.35 -2.65
CA CYS A 235 -23.73 0.29 -1.46
C CYS A 235 -24.23 -0.80 -0.49
N THR A 236 -25.53 -0.81 -0.19
CA THR A 236 -26.17 -1.83 0.65
C THR A 236 -25.94 -3.25 0.12
N ALA A 237 -26.13 -3.48 -1.18
CA ALA A 237 -25.91 -4.79 -1.79
C ALA A 237 -24.44 -5.22 -1.73
N MET A 238 -23.50 -4.29 -1.95
CA MET A 238 -22.07 -4.55 -1.85
C MET A 238 -21.66 -4.89 -0.41
N ILE A 239 -22.17 -4.16 0.59
CA ILE A 239 -21.92 -4.43 2.01
C ILE A 239 -22.39 -5.83 2.40
N GLN A 240 -23.57 -6.27 1.92
CA GLN A 240 -24.08 -7.62 2.21
C GLN A 240 -23.17 -8.72 1.66
N LYS A 241 -22.71 -8.58 0.40
CA LYS A 241 -21.71 -9.50 -0.19
C LYS A 241 -20.43 -9.51 0.63
N MET A 242 -19.97 -8.34 1.06
CA MET A 242 -18.75 -8.22 1.86
C MET A 242 -18.90 -8.91 3.21
N ASN A 243 -20.04 -8.72 3.89
CA ASN A 243 -20.34 -9.38 5.16
C ASN A 243 -20.29 -10.91 5.02
N GLN A 244 -20.95 -11.45 4.00
CA GLN A 244 -20.99 -12.90 3.74
C GLN A 244 -19.60 -13.46 3.45
N LYS A 245 -18.82 -12.75 2.61
CA LYS A 245 -17.48 -13.18 2.24
C LYS A 245 -16.53 -13.20 3.43
N VAL A 246 -16.43 -12.12 4.20
CA VAL A 246 -15.56 -12.07 5.39
C VAL A 246 -15.96 -13.16 6.39
N SER A 247 -17.26 -13.34 6.64
CA SER A 247 -17.75 -14.41 7.51
C SER A 247 -17.31 -15.79 7.03
N ALA A 248 -17.40 -16.07 5.72
CA ALA A 248 -17.02 -17.35 5.14
C ALA A 248 -15.51 -17.63 5.28
N VAL A 249 -14.66 -16.63 4.99
CA VAL A 249 -13.20 -16.76 5.11
C VAL A 249 -12.78 -17.04 6.55
N ILE A 250 -13.29 -16.25 7.50
CA ILE A 250 -12.93 -16.37 8.91
C ILE A 250 -13.46 -17.68 9.52
N SER A 251 -14.64 -18.14 9.11
CA SER A 251 -15.20 -19.42 9.58
C SER A 251 -14.47 -20.64 9.01
N ALA A 252 -13.84 -20.51 7.84
CA ALA A 252 -13.06 -21.58 7.22
C ALA A 252 -11.62 -21.68 7.78
N MET A 253 -11.14 -20.65 8.49
CA MET A 253 -9.82 -20.67 9.12
C MET A 253 -9.79 -21.67 10.29
N PRO A 254 -8.80 -22.58 10.34
CA PRO A 254 -8.66 -23.50 11.46
C PRO A 254 -8.57 -22.78 12.81
N ALA A 255 -9.19 -23.36 13.84
CA ALA A 255 -9.10 -22.86 15.21
C ALA A 255 -7.77 -23.25 15.86
N GLY A 256 -7.32 -22.46 16.85
CA GLY A 256 -6.13 -22.76 17.66
C GLY A 256 -4.78 -22.48 16.96
N LEU A 257 -4.79 -21.73 15.86
CA LEU A 257 -3.57 -21.31 15.15
C LEU A 257 -2.82 -20.23 15.94
N SER A 258 -1.49 -20.25 15.83
CA SER A 258 -0.62 -19.16 16.31
C SER A 258 -0.92 -17.84 15.57
N GLU A 259 -0.42 -16.70 16.05
CA GLU A 259 -0.53 -15.43 15.30
C GLU A 259 0.07 -15.54 13.90
N LEU A 260 1.27 -16.12 13.80
CA LEU A 260 1.96 -16.37 12.54
C LEU A 260 1.17 -17.29 11.61
N ASP A 261 0.56 -18.36 12.12
CA ASP A 261 -0.20 -19.29 11.28
C ASP A 261 -1.54 -18.70 10.81
N ARG A 262 -2.16 -17.84 11.63
CA ARG A 262 -3.33 -17.07 11.20
C ARG A 262 -2.98 -16.09 10.08
N GLU A 263 -1.87 -15.36 10.24
CA GLU A 263 -1.38 -14.47 9.19
C GLU A 263 -1.10 -15.22 7.89
N LEU A 264 -0.37 -16.34 7.97
CA LEU A 264 -0.02 -17.15 6.81
C LEU A 264 -1.26 -17.70 6.10
N TYR A 265 -2.28 -18.14 6.86
CA TYR A 265 -3.56 -18.56 6.29
C TYR A 265 -4.23 -17.43 5.49
N LEU A 266 -4.27 -16.20 6.04
CA LEU A 266 -4.86 -15.05 5.36
C LEU A 266 -4.06 -14.65 4.12
N PHE A 267 -2.72 -14.68 4.21
CA PHE A 267 -1.83 -14.41 3.09
C PHE A 267 -2.08 -15.39 1.93
N HIS A 268 -2.15 -16.69 2.21
CA HIS A 268 -2.47 -17.72 1.21
C HIS A 268 -3.86 -17.53 0.63
N TYR A 269 -4.86 -17.24 1.48
CA TYR A 269 -6.22 -16.99 1.01
C TYR A 269 -6.25 -15.85 0.00
N ILE A 270 -5.61 -14.71 0.30
CA ILE A 270 -5.58 -13.55 -0.60
C ILE A 270 -4.81 -13.87 -1.89
N ALA A 271 -3.61 -14.44 -1.78
CA ALA A 271 -2.75 -14.76 -2.93
C ALA A 271 -3.43 -15.74 -3.91
N GLN A 272 -4.25 -16.67 -3.41
CA GLN A 272 -4.93 -17.67 -4.25
C GLN A 272 -6.25 -17.19 -4.84
N ASN A 273 -6.83 -16.08 -4.34
CA ASN A 273 -8.18 -15.63 -4.72
C ASN A 273 -8.19 -14.26 -5.41
N CYS A 274 -7.02 -13.67 -5.68
CA CYS A 274 -6.95 -12.37 -6.33
C CYS A 274 -5.76 -12.26 -7.28
N THR A 275 -5.96 -11.64 -8.44
CA THR A 275 -4.90 -11.35 -9.42
C THR A 275 -4.71 -9.85 -9.61
N TYR A 276 -3.46 -9.42 -9.78
CA TYR A 276 -3.10 -8.02 -9.93
C TYR A 276 -3.70 -7.37 -11.18
N ASN A 277 -4.39 -6.23 -11.00
CA ASN A 277 -5.06 -5.49 -12.07
C ASN A 277 -4.26 -4.24 -12.47
N ASN A 278 -3.33 -4.41 -13.41
CA ASN A 278 -2.56 -3.28 -13.97
C ASN A 278 -3.42 -2.23 -14.67
N ALA A 279 -4.55 -2.61 -15.26
CA ALA A 279 -5.40 -1.68 -16.01
C ALA A 279 -6.09 -0.65 -15.10
N ALA A 280 -6.44 -1.05 -13.87
CA ALA A 280 -7.07 -0.18 -12.87
C ALA A 280 -6.21 1.04 -12.50
N VAL A 281 -4.88 0.94 -12.65
CA VAL A 281 -3.94 2.04 -12.40
C VAL A 281 -4.21 3.25 -13.30
N SER A 282 -4.63 3.00 -14.55
CA SER A 282 -4.90 4.04 -15.56
C SER A 282 -6.39 4.29 -15.80
N ASP A 283 -7.27 3.46 -15.23
CA ASP A 283 -8.72 3.53 -15.43
C ASP A 283 -9.44 3.74 -14.09
N SER A 284 -9.80 5.00 -13.82
CA SER A 284 -10.51 5.38 -12.60
C SER A 284 -11.92 4.78 -12.48
N SER A 285 -12.46 4.17 -13.53
CA SER A 285 -13.75 3.47 -13.46
C SER A 285 -13.65 2.15 -12.70
N ILE A 286 -12.44 1.57 -12.57
CA ILE A 286 -12.15 0.32 -11.86
C ILE A 286 -11.75 0.61 -10.41
N TRP A 287 -12.51 1.47 -9.73
CA TRP A 287 -12.19 1.94 -8.39
C TRP A 287 -12.18 0.82 -7.35
N GLN A 288 -12.94 -0.27 -7.56
CA GLN A 288 -13.01 -1.41 -6.63
C GLN A 288 -11.66 -2.07 -6.41
N ALA A 289 -10.78 -2.06 -7.43
CA ALA A 289 -9.45 -2.64 -7.38
C ALA A 289 -8.54 -1.98 -6.33
N PHE A 290 -8.86 -0.76 -5.89
CA PHE A 290 -8.15 -0.02 -4.83
C PHE A 290 -8.74 -0.27 -3.43
N SER A 291 -9.64 -1.25 -3.29
CA SER A 291 -10.36 -1.51 -2.03
C SER A 291 -10.32 -2.98 -1.65
N SER A 292 -10.68 -3.30 -0.40
CA SER A 292 -10.83 -4.69 0.04
C SER A 292 -11.90 -5.45 -0.76
N TYR A 293 -12.86 -4.74 -1.38
CA TYR A 293 -13.91 -5.33 -2.21
C TYR A 293 -13.31 -5.96 -3.49
N GLY A 294 -12.32 -5.29 -4.11
CA GLY A 294 -11.66 -5.80 -5.31
C GLY A 294 -11.01 -7.16 -5.09
N VAL A 295 -10.35 -7.34 -3.94
CA VAL A 295 -9.73 -8.64 -3.58
C VAL A 295 -10.78 -9.68 -3.21
N LEU A 296 -11.66 -9.35 -2.27
CA LEU A 296 -12.48 -10.35 -1.60
C LEU A 296 -13.73 -10.74 -2.41
N ILE A 297 -14.21 -9.86 -3.28
CA ILE A 297 -15.41 -10.08 -4.10
C ILE A 297 -15.07 -10.19 -5.59
N ASP A 298 -14.35 -9.22 -6.14
CA ASP A 298 -14.10 -9.17 -7.60
C ASP A 298 -12.93 -10.08 -8.04
N GLY A 299 -12.05 -10.47 -7.12
CA GLY A 299 -10.88 -11.29 -7.39
C GLY A 299 -9.80 -10.57 -8.20
N THR A 300 -9.86 -9.24 -8.31
CA THR A 300 -8.84 -8.44 -9.01
C THR A 300 -8.60 -7.12 -8.29
N ALA A 301 -7.33 -6.77 -8.07
CA ALA A 301 -6.97 -5.59 -7.28
C ALA A 301 -5.58 -5.04 -7.62
N VAL A 302 -5.29 -3.83 -7.16
CA VAL A 302 -3.93 -3.28 -7.08
C VAL A 302 -3.41 -3.35 -5.64
N CYS A 303 -2.18 -2.91 -5.40
CA CYS A 303 -1.49 -2.99 -4.10
C CYS A 303 -2.31 -2.47 -2.90
N GLU A 304 -3.04 -1.37 -3.10
CA GLU A 304 -3.95 -0.82 -2.10
C GLU A 304 -5.08 -1.80 -1.72
N GLY A 305 -5.70 -2.46 -2.71
CA GLY A 305 -6.74 -3.45 -2.47
C GLY A 305 -6.24 -4.66 -1.68
N TYR A 306 -5.07 -5.21 -2.05
CA TYR A 306 -4.41 -6.29 -1.29
C TYR A 306 -4.18 -5.91 0.17
N SER A 307 -3.61 -4.72 0.39
CA SER A 307 -3.26 -4.24 1.73
C SER A 307 -4.49 -4.02 2.62
N ARG A 308 -5.56 -3.44 2.05
CA ARG A 308 -6.83 -3.22 2.74
C ARG A 308 -7.56 -4.52 3.05
N ALA A 309 -7.54 -5.49 2.14
CA ALA A 309 -8.12 -6.81 2.37
C ALA A 309 -7.39 -7.56 3.50
N MET A 310 -6.06 -7.54 3.49
CA MET A 310 -5.25 -8.15 4.55
C MET A 310 -5.54 -7.53 5.91
N GLN A 311 -5.59 -6.19 5.99
CA GLN A 311 -5.94 -5.48 7.22
C GLN A 311 -7.35 -5.81 7.71
N LEU A 312 -8.34 -5.84 6.82
CA LEU A 312 -9.73 -6.16 7.17
C LEU A 312 -9.83 -7.58 7.75
N LEU A 313 -9.27 -8.59 7.08
CA LEU A 313 -9.30 -9.96 7.56
C LEU A 313 -8.48 -10.14 8.85
N SER A 314 -7.33 -9.47 8.98
CA SER A 314 -6.49 -9.47 10.19
C SER A 314 -7.27 -9.07 11.44
N SER A 315 -8.15 -8.07 11.31
CA SER A 315 -9.01 -7.61 12.41
C SER A 315 -9.87 -8.74 12.98
N TYR A 316 -10.46 -9.55 12.10
CA TYR A 316 -11.29 -10.70 12.47
C TYR A 316 -10.49 -11.95 12.84
N ALA A 317 -9.26 -12.07 12.34
CA ALA A 317 -8.32 -13.09 12.79
C ALA A 317 -7.64 -12.72 14.13
N GLY A 318 -7.89 -11.53 14.68
CA GLY A 318 -7.31 -11.08 15.94
C GLY A 318 -5.83 -10.74 15.83
N LEU A 319 -5.46 -10.08 14.73
CA LEU A 319 -4.10 -9.62 14.41
C LEU A 319 -4.11 -8.10 14.25
N GLN A 320 -3.13 -7.43 14.85
CA GLN A 320 -2.96 -5.98 14.68
C GLN A 320 -2.22 -5.73 13.37
N CYS A 321 -2.83 -4.98 12.46
CA CYS A 321 -2.37 -4.80 11.08
C CYS A 321 -2.66 -3.38 10.60
N MET A 322 -1.65 -2.71 10.05
CA MET A 322 -1.73 -1.32 9.61
C MET A 322 -1.37 -1.21 8.14
N LEU A 323 -1.90 -0.19 7.47
CA LEU A 323 -1.46 0.19 6.13
C LEU A 323 -0.19 1.04 6.23
N LEU A 324 0.76 0.78 5.34
CA LEU A 324 1.95 1.61 5.15
C LEU A 324 2.09 1.94 3.67
N SER A 325 2.37 3.21 3.38
CA SER A 325 2.50 3.74 2.02
C SER A 325 3.93 4.23 1.76
N GLY A 326 4.33 4.08 0.50
CA GLY A 326 5.66 4.44 0.06
C GLY A 326 5.82 4.26 -1.43
N GLN A 327 7.00 3.82 -1.84
CA GLN A 327 7.33 3.53 -3.23
C GLN A 327 8.01 2.17 -3.38
N SER A 328 7.73 1.52 -4.49
CA SER A 328 8.47 0.38 -5.04
C SER A 328 9.02 0.79 -6.40
N SER A 329 10.34 0.76 -6.59
CA SER A 329 10.98 1.13 -7.86
C SER A 329 10.51 2.48 -8.41
N GLY A 330 10.32 3.47 -7.53
CA GLY A 330 9.87 4.83 -7.87
C GLY A 330 8.36 4.99 -8.07
N VAL A 331 7.59 3.90 -8.04
CA VAL A 331 6.13 3.90 -8.21
C VAL A 331 5.45 3.82 -6.85
N ASN A 332 4.37 4.57 -6.63
CA ASN A 332 3.63 4.52 -5.35
C ASN A 332 3.19 3.09 -5.06
N HIS A 333 3.33 2.69 -3.80
CA HIS A 333 2.99 1.35 -3.35
C HIS A 333 2.41 1.41 -1.94
N MET A 334 1.51 0.48 -1.64
CA MET A 334 0.95 0.28 -0.31
C MET A 334 1.13 -1.18 0.06
N TRP A 335 1.51 -1.43 1.31
CA TRP A 335 1.65 -2.75 1.91
C TRP A 335 1.23 -2.68 3.39
N ASN A 336 1.41 -3.77 4.14
CA ASN A 336 1.05 -3.83 5.55
C ASN A 336 2.26 -3.83 6.48
N VAL A 337 2.05 -3.35 7.70
CA VAL A 337 2.85 -3.78 8.86
C VAL A 337 1.94 -4.52 9.82
N ILE A 338 2.38 -5.67 10.31
CA ILE A 338 1.59 -6.59 11.12
C ILE A 338 2.35 -7.00 12.36
N LYS A 339 1.63 -7.15 13.47
CA LYS A 339 2.20 -7.49 14.76
C LYS A 339 2.02 -8.96 15.05
N ILE A 340 3.13 -9.67 15.24
CA ILE A 340 3.19 -11.09 15.54
C ILE A 340 4.02 -11.29 16.81
N ASP A 341 3.44 -11.93 17.82
CA ASP A 341 4.05 -12.24 19.11
C ASP A 341 4.70 -11.00 19.76
N GLY A 342 4.02 -9.86 19.65
CA GLY A 342 4.45 -8.59 20.25
C GLY A 342 5.38 -7.73 19.38
N SER A 343 5.88 -8.24 18.25
CA SER A 343 6.82 -7.53 17.37
C SER A 343 6.17 -7.15 16.03
N TRP A 344 6.55 -5.99 15.49
CA TRP A 344 6.09 -5.53 14.18
C TRP A 344 6.97 -6.05 13.05
N TYR A 345 6.33 -6.36 11.93
CA TYR A 345 6.96 -6.83 10.70
C TYR A 345 6.28 -6.19 9.48
N HIS A 346 7.05 -5.99 8.41
CA HIS A 346 6.52 -5.61 7.11
C HIS A 346 5.98 -6.85 6.38
N LEU A 347 4.79 -6.72 5.80
CA LEU A 347 4.13 -7.74 4.99
C LEU A 347 3.64 -7.12 3.68
N ASP A 348 4.10 -7.62 2.54
CA ASP A 348 3.63 -7.18 1.22
C ASP A 348 2.95 -8.33 0.48
N THR A 349 1.63 -8.46 0.71
CA THR A 349 0.80 -9.53 0.12
C THR A 349 0.69 -9.45 -1.39
N THR A 350 0.89 -8.26 -1.99
CA THR A 350 0.85 -8.09 -3.45
C THR A 350 1.94 -8.88 -4.15
N TRP A 351 3.11 -9.00 -3.54
CA TRP A 351 4.23 -9.73 -4.13
C TRP A 351 4.23 -11.23 -3.78
N GLY A 352 3.16 -11.69 -3.11
CA GLY A 352 2.79 -13.09 -3.00
C GLY A 352 1.79 -13.57 -4.06
N ASP A 353 1.24 -12.65 -4.87
CA ASP A 353 0.36 -12.97 -6.01
C ASP A 353 1.18 -13.55 -7.16
N SER A 354 1.37 -14.87 -7.12
CA SER A 354 1.99 -15.64 -8.19
C SER A 354 1.43 -17.06 -8.22
N ASP A 355 1.51 -17.70 -9.40
CA ASP A 355 1.12 -19.12 -9.58
C ASP A 355 1.85 -20.08 -8.64
N THR A 356 2.99 -19.65 -8.10
CA THR A 356 3.80 -20.35 -7.11
C THR A 356 3.87 -19.55 -5.82
N GLU A 357 4.00 -20.22 -4.68
CA GLU A 357 4.10 -19.51 -3.40
C GLU A 357 5.44 -18.79 -3.27
N VAL A 358 5.39 -17.46 -3.04
CA VAL A 358 6.55 -16.60 -2.82
C VAL A 358 6.44 -15.94 -1.44
N TYR A 359 7.51 -16.06 -0.64
CA TYR A 359 7.53 -15.61 0.76
C TYR A 359 8.58 -14.53 1.06
N ASN A 360 9.26 -14.03 0.04
CA ASN A 360 10.35 -13.05 0.15
C ASN A 360 9.91 -11.69 0.73
N TYR A 361 8.59 -11.44 0.77
CA TYR A 361 8.02 -10.24 1.36
C TYR A 361 7.08 -10.54 2.54
N PHE A 362 7.26 -11.72 3.15
CA PHE A 362 6.50 -12.16 4.32
C PHE A 362 7.31 -11.91 5.61
N ASN A 363 6.80 -11.00 6.45
CA ASN A 363 7.39 -10.61 7.72
C ASN A 363 8.87 -10.18 7.63
N LEU A 364 9.10 -9.05 6.97
CA LEU A 364 10.41 -8.40 6.85
C LEU A 364 10.66 -7.41 7.99
N ASN A 365 11.94 -7.21 8.33
CA ASN A 365 12.37 -6.11 9.19
C ASN A 365 12.67 -4.84 8.35
N ASP A 366 12.92 -3.72 9.01
CA ASP A 366 13.18 -2.41 8.39
C ASP A 366 14.37 -2.45 7.42
N ALA A 367 15.44 -3.19 7.79
CA ALA A 367 16.63 -3.31 6.96
C ALA A 367 16.36 -4.09 5.66
N ALA A 368 15.48 -5.09 5.71
CA ALA A 368 15.12 -5.92 4.58
C ALA A 368 14.15 -5.22 3.62
N ILE A 369 13.09 -4.60 4.15
CA ILE A 369 12.11 -3.89 3.30
C ILE A 369 12.75 -2.68 2.60
N ALA A 370 13.72 -2.01 3.24
CA ALA A 370 14.43 -0.87 2.67
C ALA A 370 15.28 -1.20 1.44
N GLN A 371 15.52 -2.49 1.14
CA GLN A 371 16.25 -2.90 -0.06
C GLN A 371 15.46 -2.65 -1.34
N SER A 372 14.12 -2.60 -1.25
CA SER A 372 13.23 -2.44 -2.42
C SER A 372 12.12 -1.43 -2.23
N ARG A 373 11.91 -0.94 -1.00
CA ARG A 373 10.87 0.04 -0.67
C ARG A 373 11.47 1.31 -0.10
N THR A 374 10.85 2.43 -0.44
CA THR A 374 11.02 3.71 0.27
C THR A 374 9.73 4.03 1.00
N ILE A 375 9.80 4.38 2.28
CA ILE A 375 8.62 4.70 3.10
C ILE A 375 8.36 6.21 3.03
N PHE A 376 7.10 6.61 2.82
CA PHE A 376 6.75 8.03 2.89
C PHE A 376 6.89 8.58 4.31
N PRO A 377 7.23 9.88 4.49
CA PRO A 377 7.44 10.48 5.80
C PRO A 377 6.18 10.40 6.68
N SER A 378 6.37 10.56 8.00
CA SER A 378 5.23 10.71 8.90
C SER A 378 4.58 12.08 8.70
N ALA A 379 3.25 12.17 8.79
CA ALA A 379 2.53 13.43 8.74
C ALA A 379 3.03 14.43 9.82
N SER A 380 3.53 13.92 10.95
CA SER A 380 4.07 14.74 12.05
C SER A 380 5.36 15.47 11.70
N THR A 381 6.06 15.05 10.65
CA THR A 381 7.29 15.68 10.17
C THR A 381 7.06 16.67 9.03
N LEU A 382 5.79 16.87 8.64
CA LEU A 382 5.39 17.77 7.56
C LEU A 382 4.72 19.02 8.13
N THR A 383 4.84 20.12 7.40
CA THR A 383 4.08 21.36 7.65
C THR A 383 2.68 21.27 7.05
N ASP A 384 1.73 22.07 7.56
CA ASP A 384 0.37 22.16 7.01
C ASP A 384 0.40 22.45 5.49
N ASP A 385 1.25 23.38 5.05
CA ASP A 385 1.41 23.75 3.64
C ASP A 385 1.91 22.59 2.74
N GLN A 386 2.68 21.66 3.30
CA GLN A 386 3.11 20.45 2.59
C GLN A 386 1.97 19.43 2.52
N ILE A 387 1.17 19.32 3.58
CA ILE A 387 0.05 18.37 3.65
C ILE A 387 -1.10 18.80 2.74
N ASP A 388 -1.41 20.10 2.68
CA ASP A 388 -2.48 20.63 1.82
C ASP A 388 -2.03 20.83 0.36
N GLY A 389 -0.72 20.90 0.10
CA GLY A 389 -0.14 21.04 -1.23
C GLY A 389 -0.07 22.50 -1.71
N THR A 390 -0.27 23.46 -0.83
CA THR A 390 -0.10 24.89 -1.13
C THR A 390 1.37 25.23 -1.45
N VAL A 391 2.31 24.45 -0.93
CA VAL A 391 3.73 24.51 -1.31
C VAL A 391 4.08 23.36 -2.26
N GLY A 392 4.55 23.69 -3.46
CA GLY A 392 5.01 22.71 -4.46
C GLY A 392 3.94 22.20 -5.43
N GLY A 393 2.66 22.59 -5.23
CA GLY A 393 1.56 22.32 -6.17
C GLY A 393 0.93 20.92 -6.06
N GLU A 394 1.45 20.06 -5.17
CA GLU A 394 0.89 18.74 -4.86
C GLU A 394 0.97 18.45 -3.36
N ALA A 395 -0.09 17.85 -2.81
CA ALA A 395 -0.13 17.43 -1.42
C ALA A 395 0.86 16.30 -1.15
N ALA A 396 1.64 16.42 -0.08
CA ALA A 396 2.61 15.42 0.33
C ALA A 396 1.94 14.10 0.68
N LYS A 397 2.53 13.01 0.20
CA LYS A 397 2.17 11.65 0.61
C LYS A 397 2.86 11.36 1.93
N CYS A 398 2.11 10.79 2.87
CA CYS A 398 2.61 10.53 4.21
C CYS A 398 1.94 9.31 4.84
N ASN A 399 2.58 8.81 5.89
CA ASN A 399 2.00 7.86 6.83
C ASN A 399 1.63 8.60 8.13
N LEU A 400 0.64 8.11 8.88
CA LEU A 400 0.36 8.66 10.20
C LEU A 400 1.41 8.14 11.19
N THR A 401 1.54 6.82 11.24
CA THR A 401 2.41 6.08 12.14
C THR A 401 3.26 5.11 11.34
N VAL A 402 4.56 5.05 11.63
CA VAL A 402 5.49 4.07 11.04
C VAL A 402 6.09 3.26 12.20
N PRO A 403 5.58 2.05 12.48
CA PRO A 403 6.16 1.18 13.50
C PRO A 403 7.60 0.80 13.15
N VAL A 404 8.43 0.63 14.18
CA VAL A 404 9.79 0.11 14.03
C VAL A 404 9.72 -1.41 13.95
N CYS A 405 10.26 -2.00 12.88
CA CYS A 405 10.27 -3.44 12.67
C CYS A 405 11.71 -3.96 12.74
N THR A 406 12.18 -4.36 13.93
CA THR A 406 13.54 -4.92 14.09
C THR A 406 13.57 -6.44 14.15
N ALA A 407 12.45 -7.08 14.44
CA ALA A 407 12.40 -8.51 14.70
C ALA A 407 12.49 -9.32 13.39
N THR A 408 13.00 -10.54 13.50
CA THR A 408 13.11 -11.48 12.36
C THR A 408 12.50 -12.84 12.65
N ALA A 409 11.99 -13.08 13.87
CA ALA A 409 11.54 -14.39 14.30
C ALA A 409 10.33 -14.90 13.50
N ALA A 410 9.41 -14.00 13.14
CA ALA A 410 8.22 -14.34 12.35
C ALA A 410 8.43 -14.32 10.83
N ASN A 411 9.65 -14.01 10.34
CA ASN A 411 9.97 -14.12 8.93
C ASN A 411 9.73 -15.55 8.44
N TYR A 412 9.12 -15.71 7.27
CA TYR A 412 8.71 -17.03 6.78
C TYR A 412 9.87 -18.03 6.73
N PHE A 413 11.02 -17.65 6.17
CA PHE A 413 12.14 -18.56 6.04
C PHE A 413 12.63 -19.01 7.42
N ARG A 414 12.78 -18.07 8.36
CA ARG A 414 13.26 -18.38 9.71
C ARG A 414 12.29 -19.26 10.50
N ALA A 415 10.99 -19.04 10.34
CA ALA A 415 9.96 -19.70 11.13
C ALA A 415 9.45 -21.02 10.53
N LYS A 416 9.43 -21.15 9.20
CA LYS A 416 8.72 -22.22 8.47
C LYS A 416 9.60 -23.02 7.50
N ALA A 417 10.70 -22.47 7.01
CA ALA A 417 11.53 -23.15 6.04
C ALA A 417 12.46 -24.20 6.68
N ALA A 418 12.89 -25.18 5.88
CA ALA A 418 13.83 -26.20 6.34
C ALA A 418 15.22 -25.57 6.55
N LYS A 419 15.74 -25.66 7.77
CA LYS A 419 17.00 -25.02 8.17
C LYS A 419 18.22 -25.79 7.66
N VAL A 420 19.15 -25.10 7.02
CA VAL A 420 20.43 -25.62 6.49
C VAL A 420 21.58 -24.94 7.24
N SER A 421 22.30 -25.68 8.08
CA SER A 421 23.34 -25.15 9.00
C SER A 421 24.77 -25.65 8.75
N SER A 422 24.99 -26.37 7.66
CA SER A 422 26.31 -26.80 7.20
C SER A 422 26.27 -26.86 5.67
N SER A 423 27.36 -27.29 5.02
CA SER A 423 27.32 -27.65 3.60
C SER A 423 26.42 -28.89 3.43
N LEU A 424 25.11 -28.64 3.38
CA LEU A 424 24.05 -29.56 2.99
C LEU A 424 24.13 -30.91 3.68
N GLU A 425 23.62 -31.00 4.91
CA GLU A 425 23.23 -32.31 5.43
C GLU A 425 22.14 -32.88 4.51
N ASP A 426 22.51 -33.81 3.64
CA ASP A 426 21.65 -34.48 2.66
C ASP A 426 20.29 -34.88 3.25
N SER A 427 20.25 -35.24 4.54
CA SER A 427 19.04 -35.64 5.25
C SER A 427 17.98 -34.54 5.33
N THR A 428 18.34 -33.28 5.59
CA THR A 428 17.35 -32.21 5.79
C THR A 428 16.72 -31.79 4.46
N VAL A 429 17.54 -31.60 3.43
CA VAL A 429 17.07 -31.23 2.08
C VAL A 429 16.23 -32.36 1.48
N THR A 430 16.71 -33.60 1.58
CA THR A 430 15.97 -34.78 1.12
C THR A 430 14.66 -34.96 1.87
N ALA A 431 14.63 -34.74 3.20
CA ALA A 431 13.41 -34.83 3.99
C ALA A 431 12.38 -33.78 3.57
N ALA A 432 12.79 -32.52 3.43
CA ALA A 432 11.91 -31.43 3.00
C ALA A 432 11.33 -31.68 1.60
N LEU A 433 12.17 -32.12 0.64
CA LEU A 433 11.72 -32.51 -0.70
C LEU A 433 10.77 -33.72 -0.66
N THR A 434 11.04 -34.70 0.19
CA THR A 434 10.16 -35.88 0.36
C THR A 434 8.79 -35.45 0.87
N SER A 435 8.73 -34.59 1.88
CA SER A 435 7.47 -34.04 2.40
C SER A 435 6.72 -33.26 1.31
N ALA A 436 7.42 -32.41 0.55
CA ALA A 436 6.82 -31.63 -0.53
C ALA A 436 6.20 -32.52 -1.63
N VAL A 437 6.87 -33.62 -2.01
CA VAL A 437 6.33 -34.59 -2.96
C VAL A 437 5.08 -35.29 -2.41
N GLN A 438 5.10 -35.68 -1.14
CA GLN A 438 3.97 -36.36 -0.49
C GLN A 438 2.73 -35.47 -0.41
N SER A 439 2.91 -34.17 -0.17
CA SER A 439 1.83 -33.18 -0.14
C SER A 439 1.49 -32.60 -1.51
N LYS A 440 2.24 -32.95 -2.58
CA LYS A 440 2.12 -32.34 -3.91
C LYS A 440 2.28 -30.82 -3.89
N SER A 441 3.15 -30.31 -3.02
CA SER A 441 3.42 -28.87 -2.90
C SER A 441 4.07 -28.30 -4.16
N SER A 442 3.66 -27.11 -4.59
CA SER A 442 4.25 -26.40 -5.74
C SER A 442 5.58 -25.73 -5.41
N SER A 443 5.96 -25.69 -4.12
CA SER A 443 7.25 -25.16 -3.69
C SER A 443 7.77 -25.86 -2.43
N VAL A 444 9.06 -25.68 -2.15
CA VAL A 444 9.70 -25.98 -0.86
C VAL A 444 10.73 -24.91 -0.54
N SER A 445 10.75 -24.42 0.70
CA SER A 445 11.65 -23.35 1.12
C SER A 445 12.72 -23.83 2.09
N PHE A 446 13.89 -23.22 2.02
CA PHE A 446 15.04 -23.44 2.89
C PHE A 446 15.49 -22.13 3.54
N TYR A 447 15.93 -22.21 4.79
CA TYR A 447 16.60 -21.13 5.50
C TYR A 447 18.07 -21.48 5.70
N ILE A 448 18.95 -20.64 5.20
CA ILE A 448 20.39 -20.82 5.31
C ILE A 448 20.85 -20.16 6.61
N ASP A 449 21.29 -20.97 7.57
CA ASP A 449 21.65 -20.52 8.91
C ASP A 449 22.80 -19.52 8.90
N GLU A 450 22.84 -18.65 9.91
CA GLU A 450 23.88 -17.61 10.03
C GLU A 450 25.29 -18.17 10.27
N SER A 451 25.41 -19.43 10.69
CA SER A 451 26.71 -20.11 10.87
C SER A 451 27.45 -20.44 9.56
N VAL A 452 26.80 -20.33 8.40
CA VAL A 452 27.38 -20.64 7.09
C VAL A 452 27.32 -19.44 6.13
N ASP A 453 28.17 -19.43 5.12
CA ASP A 453 28.12 -18.39 4.08
C ASP A 453 26.95 -18.65 3.12
N PHE A 454 26.10 -17.64 2.92
CA PHE A 454 24.90 -17.77 2.09
C PHE A 454 25.25 -18.10 0.63
N GLU A 455 26.20 -17.38 0.06
CA GLU A 455 26.56 -17.52 -1.35
C GLU A 455 27.20 -18.88 -1.63
N THR A 456 28.07 -19.34 -0.73
CA THR A 456 28.70 -20.65 -0.82
C THR A 456 27.67 -21.78 -0.79
N VAL A 457 26.69 -21.70 0.13
CA VAL A 457 25.63 -22.72 0.21
C VAL A 457 24.71 -22.63 -1.01
N MET A 458 24.30 -21.43 -1.41
CA MET A 458 23.44 -21.23 -2.59
C MET A 458 24.11 -21.79 -3.85
N ALA A 459 25.40 -21.48 -4.05
CA ALA A 459 26.19 -21.99 -5.15
C ALA A 459 26.31 -23.53 -5.10
N GLY A 460 26.64 -24.11 -3.94
CA GLY A 460 26.74 -25.57 -3.78
C GLY A 460 25.40 -26.31 -3.98
N MET A 461 24.28 -25.68 -3.61
CA MET A 461 22.94 -26.21 -3.87
C MET A 461 22.63 -26.21 -5.37
N THR A 462 22.94 -25.14 -6.09
CA THR A 462 22.30 -24.87 -7.39
C THR A 462 23.22 -24.89 -8.60
N THR A 463 24.44 -24.34 -8.49
CA THR A 463 25.28 -24.00 -9.65
C THR A 463 26.68 -24.60 -9.63
N SER A 464 27.16 -25.02 -8.46
CA SER A 464 28.51 -25.55 -8.27
C SER A 464 28.50 -27.05 -8.04
N SER A 465 29.44 -27.74 -8.69
CA SER A 465 29.68 -29.15 -8.44
C SER A 465 29.96 -29.37 -6.94
N PRO A 466 29.27 -30.34 -6.31
CA PRO A 466 28.64 -31.50 -6.95
C PRO A 466 27.11 -31.41 -7.13
N TYR A 467 26.52 -30.22 -7.22
CA TYR A 467 25.09 -29.98 -7.49
C TYR A 467 24.18 -30.71 -6.50
N GLU A 468 24.39 -30.44 -5.22
CA GLU A 468 23.81 -31.21 -4.12
C GLU A 468 22.28 -31.23 -4.11
N LEU A 469 21.63 -30.15 -4.57
CA LEU A 469 20.18 -30.15 -4.72
C LEU A 469 19.71 -31.23 -5.70
N LEU A 470 20.38 -31.35 -6.85
CA LEU A 470 19.97 -32.33 -7.85
C LEU A 470 20.22 -33.76 -7.36
N LYS A 471 21.31 -34.00 -6.61
CA LYS A 471 21.51 -35.29 -5.95
C LYS A 471 20.37 -35.62 -4.99
N CYS A 472 19.96 -34.67 -4.14
CA CYS A 472 18.83 -34.83 -3.23
C CYS A 472 17.52 -35.11 -3.99
N VAL A 473 17.23 -34.33 -5.05
CA VAL A 473 16.04 -34.53 -5.90
C VAL A 473 16.05 -35.92 -6.55
N ASN A 474 17.19 -36.37 -7.08
CA ASN A 474 17.32 -37.70 -7.66
C ASN A 474 17.12 -38.81 -6.63
N ALA A 475 17.63 -38.64 -5.42
CA ALA A 475 17.44 -39.58 -4.31
C ALA A 475 15.98 -39.66 -3.83
N VAL A 476 15.24 -38.54 -3.91
CA VAL A 476 13.79 -38.53 -3.67
C VAL A 476 13.07 -39.23 -4.82
N ASN A 477 13.33 -38.81 -6.07
CA ASN A 477 12.68 -39.35 -7.27
C ASN A 477 12.84 -40.86 -7.46
N SER A 478 13.99 -41.42 -7.06
CA SER A 478 14.22 -42.87 -7.12
C SER A 478 13.27 -43.68 -6.24
N LYS A 479 12.64 -43.04 -5.24
CA LYS A 479 11.66 -43.64 -4.32
C LYS A 479 10.21 -43.36 -4.72
N GLN A 480 9.96 -42.58 -5.78
CA GLN A 480 8.63 -42.16 -6.21
C GLN A 480 8.15 -42.90 -7.47
N ALA A 481 6.85 -43.14 -7.54
CA ALA A 481 6.18 -43.62 -8.75
C ALA A 481 6.35 -42.61 -9.89
N ALA A 482 6.29 -43.08 -11.14
CA ALA A 482 6.64 -42.29 -12.32
C ALA A 482 5.93 -40.93 -12.38
N GLY A 483 4.61 -40.86 -12.14
CA GLY A 483 3.78 -39.65 -12.16
C GLY A 483 3.81 -38.79 -10.88
N SER A 484 4.79 -39.03 -10.00
CA SER A 484 4.97 -38.27 -8.76
C SER A 484 6.40 -37.76 -8.59
N ARG A 485 7.20 -37.84 -9.65
CA ARG A 485 8.59 -37.40 -9.61
C ARG A 485 8.65 -35.90 -9.82
N ILE A 486 9.56 -35.25 -9.12
CA ILE A 486 9.92 -33.86 -9.38
C ILE A 486 10.51 -33.80 -10.79
N ASP A 487 10.02 -32.86 -11.59
CA ASP A 487 10.52 -32.58 -12.92
C ASP A 487 11.83 -31.80 -12.85
N THR A 488 12.94 -32.52 -12.93
CA THR A 488 14.29 -31.96 -12.90
C THR A 488 14.60 -31.00 -14.05
N ASP A 489 13.88 -31.11 -15.17
CA ASP A 489 14.15 -30.28 -16.37
C ASP A 489 13.54 -28.88 -16.23
N ASN A 490 12.59 -28.71 -15.29
CA ASN A 490 11.89 -27.46 -15.02
C ASN A 490 12.09 -26.97 -13.57
N LEU A 491 13.15 -27.44 -12.90
CA LEU A 491 13.45 -27.04 -11.53
C LEU A 491 14.02 -25.61 -11.49
N GLN A 492 13.25 -24.72 -10.89
CA GLN A 492 13.61 -23.31 -10.70
C GLN A 492 13.73 -23.00 -9.22
N TYR A 493 14.51 -21.97 -8.88
CA TYR A 493 14.62 -21.49 -7.52
C TYR A 493 14.63 -19.97 -7.45
N LEU A 494 14.29 -19.45 -6.28
CA LEU A 494 14.31 -18.04 -5.93
C LEU A 494 15.17 -17.83 -4.67
N GLY A 495 16.27 -17.11 -4.81
CA GLY A 495 17.14 -16.74 -3.70
C GLY A 495 16.70 -15.45 -2.99
N ASP A 496 16.86 -15.42 -1.67
CA ASP A 496 16.69 -14.24 -0.84
C ASP A 496 17.88 -14.11 0.13
N LYS A 497 18.93 -13.42 -0.32
CA LYS A 497 20.13 -13.24 0.49
C LYS A 497 19.85 -12.48 1.80
N VAL A 498 18.93 -11.52 1.74
CA VAL A 498 18.63 -10.60 2.85
C VAL A 498 17.96 -11.35 3.99
N ASN A 499 16.98 -12.19 3.65
CA ASN A 499 16.28 -13.05 4.62
C ASN A 499 16.93 -14.43 4.78
N ARG A 500 18.02 -14.68 4.04
CA ARG A 500 18.75 -15.95 3.96
C ARG A 500 17.85 -17.12 3.56
N GLY A 501 16.89 -16.86 2.68
CA GLY A 501 15.92 -17.83 2.18
C GLY A 501 16.27 -18.34 0.79
N ILE A 502 15.81 -19.55 0.48
CA ILE A 502 15.77 -20.09 -0.88
C ILE A 502 14.44 -20.82 -1.05
N THR A 503 13.65 -20.46 -2.06
CA THR A 503 12.43 -21.19 -2.44
C THR A 503 12.69 -21.98 -3.71
N LEU A 504 12.44 -23.28 -3.71
CA LEU A 504 12.45 -24.10 -4.91
C LEU A 504 11.03 -24.25 -5.42
N PHE A 505 10.84 -24.06 -6.72
CA PHE A 505 9.56 -24.28 -7.39
C PHE A 505 9.53 -25.69 -7.98
N LEU A 506 8.49 -26.44 -7.61
CA LEU A 506 8.35 -27.85 -7.93
C LEU A 506 7.26 -28.06 -8.98
N LYS A 507 7.64 -28.73 -10.07
CA LYS A 507 6.71 -29.35 -11.01
C LYS A 507 6.84 -30.86 -10.90
N TYR A 508 5.78 -31.59 -11.22
CA TYR A 508 5.75 -33.05 -11.15
C TYR A 508 5.46 -33.64 -12.53
N LYS A 509 6.14 -34.74 -12.86
CA LYS A 509 5.91 -35.54 -14.07
C LYS A 509 5.74 -37.01 -13.72
#